data_AF-F5XLB2-F1
#
_entry.id   AF-F5XLB2-F1
#
_cell.length_a   1.000
_cell.length_b   1.000
_cell.length_c   1.000
_cell.angle_alpha   90.00
_cell.angle_beta   90.00
_cell.angle_gamma   90.00
#
_symmetry.space_group_name_H-M   'P 1'
#
loop_
_entity.id
_entity.type
_entity.pdbx_description
1 polymer ?
#
loop_
_entity_poly.entity_id
_entity_poly.type
_entity_poly.pdbx_seq_one_letter_code
_entity_poly.pdbx_strand_id
1 'polypeptide(L)' 'MDQAADFRDYFTTNYGPTTAANRALADQPDRVAALDRDLDALGRRFDLGDGAPLVMDWEYLVITARVR' A
#
# COMPACT_ATOMS: atom_id res chain seq x y z
N MET A 1 12.91 7.13 -9.42
CA MET A 1 11.66 6.37 -9.35
C MET A 1 10.84 7.01 -8.24
N ASP A 2 9.57 7.32 -8.45
CA ASP A 2 8.74 7.92 -7.41
C ASP A 2 8.40 6.82 -6.39
N GLN A 3 9.06 6.81 -5.23
CA GLN A 3 8.89 5.75 -4.24
C GLN A 3 7.47 5.65 -3.67
N ALA A 4 6.72 6.75 -3.71
CA ALA A 4 5.31 6.71 -3.33
C ALA A 4 4.53 5.82 -4.31
N ALA A 5 4.91 5.84 -5.60
CA ALA A 5 4.40 4.90 -6.59
C ALA A 5 4.87 3.47 -6.31
N ASP A 6 6.11 3.25 -5.85
CA ASP A 6 6.59 1.90 -5.48
C ASP A 6 5.77 1.32 -4.30
N PHE A 7 5.46 2.13 -3.29
CA PHE A 7 4.55 1.76 -2.19
C PHE A 7 3.16 1.41 -2.74
N ARG A 8 2.56 2.30 -3.51
CA ARG A 8 1.23 2.07 -4.12
C ARG A 8 1.23 0.77 -4.91
N ASP A 9 2.17 0.60 -5.83
CA ASP A 9 2.25 -0.56 -6.72
C ASP A 9 2.43 -1.86 -5.93
N TYR A 10 3.21 -1.84 -4.84
CA TYR A 10 3.32 -2.98 -3.93
C TYR A 10 1.97 -3.35 -3.31
N PHE A 11 1.22 -2.37 -2.76
CA PHE A 11 -0.06 -2.64 -2.11
C PHE A 11 -1.15 -3.01 -3.12
N THR A 12 -1.25 -2.37 -4.27
CA THR A 12 -2.26 -2.71 -5.28
C THR A 12 -2.03 -4.09 -5.92
N THR A 13 -0.79 -4.60 -5.88
CA THR A 13 -0.41 -5.93 -6.36
C THR A 13 -0.52 -7.03 -5.32
N ASN A 14 -0.04 -6.80 -4.08
CA ASN A 14 0.18 -7.86 -3.09
C ASN A 14 -0.84 -7.86 -1.95
N TYR A 15 -1.60 -6.77 -1.78
CA TYR A 15 -2.55 -6.64 -0.68
C TYR A 15 -3.99 -6.68 -1.21
N GLY A 16 -4.68 -7.78 -0.92
CA GLY A 16 -6.03 -8.07 -1.45
C GLY A 16 -7.05 -6.92 -1.31
N PRO A 17 -7.11 -6.20 -0.18
CA PRO A 17 -8.01 -5.06 -0.03
C PRO A 17 -7.77 -3.92 -1.04
N THR A 18 -6.52 -3.53 -1.27
CA THR A 18 -6.17 -2.48 -2.24
C THR A 18 -6.32 -2.95 -3.69
N THR A 19 -6.07 -4.23 -3.97
CA THR A 19 -6.40 -4.84 -5.26
C THR A 19 -7.91 -4.82 -5.53
N ALA A 20 -8.73 -5.17 -4.53
CA ALA A 20 -10.19 -5.19 -4.63
C ALA A 20 -10.77 -3.77 -4.83
N ALA A 21 -10.25 -2.78 -4.08
CA ALA A 21 -10.63 -1.38 -4.25
C ALA A 21 -10.35 -0.87 -5.67
N ASN A 22 -9.16 -1.15 -6.22
CA ASN A 22 -8.82 -0.79 -7.59
C ASN A 22 -9.74 -1.44 -8.63
N ARG A 23 -10.01 -2.74 -8.49
CA ARG A 23 -10.92 -3.47 -9.40
C ARG A 23 -12.34 -2.91 -9.38
N ALA A 24 -12.84 -2.53 -8.21
CA ALA A 24 -14.19 -1.94 -8.07
C ALA A 24 -14.32 -0.56 -8.75
N LEU A 25 -13.20 0.13 -8.97
CA LEU A 25 -13.15 1.47 -9.56
C LEU A 25 -12.69 1.47 -11.03
N ALA A 26 -12.49 0.30 -11.66
CA ALA A 26 -11.84 0.18 -12.98
C ALA A 26 -12.48 1.06 -14.08
N ASP A 27 -13.81 1.21 -14.07
CA ASP A 27 -14.55 2.04 -15.05
C ASP A 27 -14.69 3.52 -14.64
N GLN A 28 -14.01 3.93 -13.56
CA GLN A 28 -14.09 5.27 -12.97
C GLN A 28 -12.69 5.90 -12.88
N PRO A 29 -12.10 6.34 -14.01
CA PRO A 29 -10.69 6.75 -14.08
C PRO A 29 -10.35 7.89 -13.12
N ASP A 30 -11.25 8.85 -12.92
CA ASP A 30 -11.04 9.95 -11.97
C ASP A 30 -10.93 9.46 -10.52
N ARG A 31 -11.67 8.39 -10.18
CA ARG A 31 -11.62 7.78 -8.84
C ARG A 31 -10.39 6.91 -8.66
N VAL A 32 -9.93 6.23 -9.70
CA VAL A 32 -8.64 5.51 -9.69
C VAL A 32 -7.51 6.52 -9.44
N ALA A 33 -7.48 7.62 -10.20
CA ALA A 33 -6.48 8.67 -10.02
C ALA A 33 -6.54 9.32 -8.63
N ALA A 34 -7.72 9.43 -8.02
CA ALA A 34 -7.85 9.89 -6.63
C ALA A 34 -7.26 8.88 -5.64
N LEU A 35 -7.60 7.58 -5.79
CA LEU A 35 -7.06 6.50 -4.96
C LEU A 35 -5.53 6.42 -5.06
N ASP A 36 -4.97 6.54 -6.25
CA ASP A 36 -3.52 6.52 -6.47
C ASP A 36 -2.83 7.66 -5.72
N ARG A 37 -3.36 8.89 -5.83
CA ARG A 37 -2.83 10.05 -5.09
C ARG A 37 -2.91 9.86 -3.57
N ASP A 38 -4.00 9.27 -3.08
CA ASP A 38 -4.19 9.03 -1.65
C ASP A 38 -3.22 7.95 -1.14
N LEU A 39 -2.96 6.89 -1.91
CA LEU A 39 -1.96 5.87 -1.59
C LEU A 39 -0.54 6.45 -1.62
N ASP A 40 -0.22 7.28 -2.60
CA ASP A 40 1.08 7.95 -2.67
C ASP A 40 1.28 8.89 -1.46
N ALA A 41 0.22 9.62 -1.07
CA ALA A 41 0.24 10.50 0.11
C ALA A 41 0.35 9.71 1.42
N LEU A 42 -0.28 8.53 1.50
CA LEU A 42 -0.17 7.63 2.63
C LEU A 42 1.27 7.13 2.81
N GLY A 43 1.90 6.66 1.73
CA GLY A 43 3.30 6.22 1.74
C GLY A 43 4.23 7.33 2.24
N ARG A 44 4.12 8.54 1.68
CA ARG A 44 4.93 9.70 2.11
C ARG A 44 4.70 10.09 3.58
N ARG A 45 3.47 9.98 4.08
CA ARG A 45 3.13 10.39 5.45
C ARG A 45 3.77 9.49 6.51
N PHE A 46 3.91 8.20 6.20
CA PHE A 46 4.39 7.20 7.14
C PHE A 46 5.82 6.73 6.84
N ASP A 47 6.46 7.30 5.82
CA ASP A 47 7.88 7.06 5.54
C ASP A 47 8.76 7.60 6.68
N LEU A 48 9.56 6.71 7.25
CA LEU A 48 10.59 6.97 8.26
C LEU A 48 12.00 7.08 7.65
N GLY A 49 12.13 6.84 6.34
CA GLY A 49 13.38 6.67 5.61
C GLY A 49 13.74 7.83 4.68
N ASP A 50 13.53 9.08 5.11
CA ASP A 50 13.94 10.34 4.45
C ASP A 50 13.85 10.36 2.90
N GLY A 51 12.89 9.61 2.33
CA GLY A 51 12.60 9.60 0.91
C GLY A 51 13.38 8.61 0.02
N ALA A 52 14.31 7.77 0.50
CA ALA A 52 14.87 6.59 -0.23
C ALA A 52 15.86 5.70 0.56
N PRO A 53 15.54 4.40 0.81
CA PRO A 53 14.29 3.69 0.51
C PRO A 53 13.14 4.12 1.44
N LEU A 54 11.88 3.90 1.03
CA LEU A 54 10.72 4.09 1.93
C LEU A 54 10.80 3.08 3.08
N VAL A 55 10.72 3.57 4.32
CA VAL A 55 10.78 2.77 5.55
C VAL A 55 9.49 2.97 6.33
N MET A 56 8.85 1.89 6.78
CA MET A 56 7.65 1.95 7.61
C MET A 56 7.76 0.98 8.77
N ASP A 57 7.32 1.42 9.94
CA ASP A 57 7.10 0.52 11.08
C ASP A 57 5.82 -0.29 10.87
N TRP A 58 5.87 -1.55 11.29
CA TRP A 58 4.77 -2.49 11.18
C TRP A 58 4.57 -3.24 12.49
N GLU A 59 3.30 -3.39 12.88
CA GLU A 59 2.91 -4.21 14.00
C GLU A 59 2.54 -5.60 13.52
N TYR A 60 3.14 -6.64 14.11
CA TYR A 60 2.85 -8.03 13.77
C TYR A 60 2.50 -8.82 15.02
N LEU A 61 1.47 -9.66 14.91
CA LEU A 61 1.18 -10.70 15.88
C LEU A 61 1.75 -12.02 15.37
N VAL A 62 2.72 -12.58 16.10
CA VAL A 62 3.29 -13.90 15.82
C VAL A 62 2.64 -14.92 16.74
N ILE A 63 2.02 -15.95 16.14
CA ILE A 63 1.35 -17.03 16.88
C ILE A 63 2.05 -18.35 16.60
N THR A 64 2.37 -19.10 17.65
CA THR A 64 2.90 -20.46 17.55
C THR A 64 1.85 -21.45 18.08
N ALA A 65 1.45 -22.41 17.25
CA ALA A 65 0.53 -23.49 17.64
C ALA A 65 1.25 -24.85 17.63
N ARG A 66 0.80 -25.77 18.49
CA ARG A 66 1.25 -27.17 18.49
C ARG A 66 0.07 -28.08 18.21
N VAL A 67 0.20 -28.95 17.23
CA VAL A 67 -0.76 -30.02 16.95
C VAL A 67 -0.66 -31.06 18.08
N ARG A 68 -1.81 -31.54 18.55
CA ARG A 68 -1.92 -32.67 19.47
C ARG A 68 -2.49 -33.87 18.74
#